data_AF-A0A972QN84-F1
#
_entry.id   AF-A0A972QN84-F1
#
_cell.length_a   1.000
_cell.length_b   1.000
_cell.length_c   1.000
_cell.angle_alpha   90.00
_cell.angle_beta   90.00
_cell.angle_gamma   90.00
#
_symmetry.space_group_name_H-M   'P 1'
#
loop_
_entity.id
_entity.type
_entity.pdbx_description
1 polymer ?
#
loop_
_entity_poly.entity_id
_entity_poly.type
_entity_poly.pdbx_seq_one_letter_code
_entity_poly.pdbx_strand_id
1 'polypeptide(L)' 'YRRLRNFRAGIESGISWLKRCFGFARCTWKTLDSFKSYVWASIVSANLLTLVRSPKMAT' A
#
# COMPACT_ATOMS: atom_id res chain seq x y z
N TYR A 1 -20.81 -13.13 9.95
CA TYR A 1 -19.41 -13.34 9.54
C TYR A 1 -19.04 -12.86 8.12
N ARG A 2 -19.96 -12.80 7.14
CA ARG A 2 -19.62 -12.43 5.75
C ARG A 2 -18.97 -11.05 5.60
N ARG A 3 -19.43 -10.06 6.36
CA ARG A 3 -18.89 -8.68 6.35
C ARG A 3 -17.43 -8.62 6.79
N LEU A 4 -17.09 -9.29 7.89
CA LEU A 4 -15.72 -9.34 8.41
C LEU A 4 -14.78 -10.07 7.44
N ARG A 5 -15.25 -11.15 6.80
CA ARG A 5 -14.48 -11.86 5.78
C ARG A 5 -14.18 -10.97 4.58
N ASN A 6 -15.18 -10.22 4.09
CA ASN A 6 -14.99 -9.31 2.96
C ASN A 6 -14.04 -8.15 3.32
N PHE A 7 -14.13 -7.64 4.55
CA PHE A 7 -13.19 -6.63 5.04
C PHE A 7 -11.74 -7.15 5.05
N ARG A 8 -11.52 -8.35 5.61
CA ARG A 8 -10.19 -8.99 5.61
C ARG A 8 -9.66 -9.21 4.21
N ALA A 9 -10.49 -9.70 3.30
CA ALA A 9 -10.11 -9.88 1.90
C ALA A 9 -9.70 -8.55 1.23
N GLY A 10 -10.35 -7.44 1.57
CA GLY A 10 -9.97 -6.11 1.11
C GLY A 10 -8.62 -5.63 1.66
N ILE A 11 -8.33 -5.90 2.93
CA ILE A 11 -7.01 -5.60 3.52
C ILE A 11 -5.92 -6.48 2.87
N GLU A 12 -6.17 -7.77 2.70
CA GLU A 12 -5.23 -8.70 2.06
C GLU A 12 -4.95 -8.32 0.60
N SER A 13 -5.96 -7.86 -0.14
CA SER A 13 -5.78 -7.38 -1.51
C SER A 13 -4.96 -6.10 -1.57
N GLY A 14 -5.19 -5.14 -0.65
CA GLY A 14 -4.39 -3.93 -0.52
C GLY A 14 -2.91 -4.21 -0.21
N ILE A 15 -2.63 -5.12 0.73
CA ILE A 15 -1.26 -5.54 1.06
C ILE A 15 -0.59 -6.25 -0.14
N SER A 16 -1.32 -7.12 -0.83
CA SER A 16 -0.83 -7.82 -2.02
C SER A 16 -0.46 -6.84 -3.14
N TRP A 17 -1.31 -5.82 -3.36
CA TRP A 17 -1.05 -4.76 -4.31
C TRP A 17 0.19 -3.93 -3.95
N LEU A 18 0.33 -3.52 -2.69
CA LEU A 18 1.51 -2.81 -2.19
C LEU A 18 2.81 -3.60 -2.40
N LYS A 19 2.79 -4.90 -2.09
CA LYS A 19 3.93 -5.80 -2.28
C LYS A 19 4.38 -5.90 -3.74
N ARG A 20 3.43 -5.94 -4.69
CA ARG A 20 3.71 -6.10 -6.12
C ARG A 20 4.11 -4.79 -6.80
N CYS A 21 3.43 -3.69 -6.50
CA CYS A 21 3.62 -2.42 -7.21
C CYS A 21 4.69 -1.52 -6.58
N PHE A 22 4.88 -1.59 -5.26
CA PHE A 22 5.78 -0.70 -4.52
C PHE A 22 6.94 -1.45 -3.84
N GLY A 23 7.18 -2.71 -4.23
CA GLY A 23 8.33 -3.50 -3.76
C GLY A 23 8.23 -4.02 -2.32
N PHE A 24 7.12 -3.80 -1.60
CA PHE A 24 6.96 -4.05 -0.15
C PHE A 24 7.21 -5.51 0.31
N ALA A 25 7.55 -6.44 -0.60
CA ALA A 25 7.88 -7.84 -0.31
C ALA A 25 9.37 -8.12 -0.06
N ARG A 26 10.31 -7.35 -0.64
CA ARG A 26 11.76 -7.57 -0.45
C ARG A 26 12.44 -6.30 0.02
N CYS A 27 12.55 -6.17 1.34
CA CYS A 27 13.44 -5.17 1.92
C CYS A 27 14.87 -5.72 1.91
N THR A 28 15.73 -5.14 1.07
CA THR A 28 17.18 -5.43 1.04
C THR A 28 17.99 -4.50 1.94
N TRP A 29 17.33 -3.55 2.61
CA TRP A 29 17.95 -2.55 3.48
C TRP A 29 18.35 -3.16 4.83
N LYS A 30 19.59 -2.90 5.27
CA LYS A 30 20.18 -3.53 6.47
C LYS A 30 19.91 -2.79 7.78
N THR A 31 19.61 -1.48 7.73
CA THR A 31 19.41 -0.67 8.92
C THR A 31 17.92 -0.38 9.15
N LEU A 32 17.54 -0.20 10.41
CA LEU A 32 16.17 0.13 10.79
C LEU A 32 15.72 1.47 10.20
N ASP A 33 16.63 2.45 10.11
CA ASP A 33 16.35 3.75 9.50
C ASP A 33 16.02 3.62 8.00
N SER A 34 16.86 2.90 7.26
CA SER A 34 16.61 2.67 5.83
C SER A 34 15.34 1.84 5.60
N PHE A 35 15.03 0.88 6.49
CA PHE A 35 13.74 0.17 6.47
C PHE A 35 12.55 1.11 6.69
N LYS A 36 12.62 2.02 7.68
CA LYS A 36 11.56 3.02 7.93
C LYS A 36 11.35 3.93 6.72
N SER A 37 12.43 4.45 6.15
CA SER A 37 12.40 5.30 4.95
C SER A 37 11.81 4.55 3.75
N TYR A 38 12.18 3.29 3.58
CA TYR A 38 11.65 2.42 2.54
C TYR A 38 10.13 2.19 2.66
N VAL A 39 9.66 1.89 3.87
CA VAL A 39 8.23 1.72 4.16
C VAL A 39 7.49 3.02 3.89
N TRP A 40 8.01 4.15 4.37
CA TRP A 40 7.41 5.47 4.17
C TRP A 40 7.27 5.83 2.70
N ALA A 41 8.34 5.71 1.92
CA ALA A 41 8.33 6.01 0.49
C ALA A 41 7.31 5.16 -0.27
N SER A 42 7.18 3.87 0.09
CA SER A 42 6.21 2.95 -0.50
C SER A 42 4.76 3.38 -0.23
N ILE A 43 4.44 3.73 1.03
CA ILE A 43 3.09 4.14 1.43
C ILE A 43 2.71 5.49 0.84
N VAL A 44 3.62 6.47 0.85
CA VAL A 44 3.37 7.79 0.24
C VAL A 44 3.09 7.64 -1.25
N SER A 45 3.89 6.87 -1.97
CA SER A 45 3.70 6.63 -3.41
C SER A 45 2.36 5.95 -3.71
N ALA A 46 1.97 4.97 -2.88
CA ALA A 46 0.68 4.29 -3.01
C ALA A 46 -0.52 5.22 -2.77
N ASN A 47 -0.42 6.10 -1.76
CA ASN A 47 -1.45 7.10 -1.48
C ASN A 47 -1.57 8.11 -2.61
N LEU A 48 -0.44 8.62 -3.13
CA LEU A 48 -0.43 9.52 -4.28
C LEU A 48 -1.10 8.89 -5.50
N LEU A 49 -0.77 7.64 -5.82
CA LEU A 49 -1.40 6.92 -6.92
C LEU A 49 -2.91 6.74 -6.70
N THR A 50 -3.33 6.47 -5.46
CA THR A 50 -4.74 6.35 -5.09
C THR A 50 -5.47 7.67 -5.27
N LEU A 51 -4.87 8.79 -4.86
CA LEU A 51 -5.45 10.12 -5.05
C LEU A 51 -5.60 10.49 -6.53
N VAL A 52 -4.60 10.20 -7.36
CA VAL A 52 -4.65 10.47 -8.81
C VAL A 52 -5.71 9.61 -9.51
N ARG A 53 -5.89 8.36 -9.08
CA ARG A 53 -6.87 7.43 -9.64
C ARG A 53 -8.27 7.60 -9.08
N SER A 54 -8.41 8.31 -7.97
CA SER A 54 -9.71 8.67 -7.44
C SER A 54 -10.32 9.66 -8.43
N PRO A 55 -11.49 9.34 -9.03
CA PRO A 55 -12.15 10.31 -9.88
C PRO A 55 -12.37 11.56 -9.04
N LYS A 56 -11.79 12.69 -9.45
CA LYS A 56 -12.27 13.98 -8.97
C LYS A 56 -13.76 13.95 -9.24
N MET A 57 -14.57 14.03 -8.19
CA MET A 57 -15.96 14.41 -8.36
C MET A 57 -15.90 15.70 -9.16
N ALA A 58 -16.24 15.62 -10.44
CA ALA A 58 -16.30 16.75 -11.33
C ALA A 58 -17.33 17.69 -10.69
N THR A 59 -16.85 18.77 -10.08
CA THR A 59 -17.64 19.98 -9.89
C THR A 59 -18.15 20.47 -11.23
#